data_AF-A0A7S3JSB5-F1
#
_entry.id   AF-A0A7S3JSB5-F1
#
_cell.length_a   1.000
_cell.length_b   1.000
_cell.length_c   1.000
_cell.angle_alpha   90.00
_cell.angle_beta   90.00
_cell.angle_gamma   90.00
#
_symmetry.space_group_name_H-M   'P 1'
#
loop_
_entity.id
_entity.type
_entity.pdbx_description
1 polymer ?
#
loop_
_entity_poly.entity_id
_entity_poly.type
_entity_poly.pdbx_seq_one_letter_code
_entity_poly.pdbx_strand_id
1 'polypeptide(L)'
;EKNTKMSTNEEDYEERVMEIEALESIFENDFRRRNEFVYMINISPEADKAFVSLSLEIEVDECYPSKNRPRFKVLEAKGLAKNHLNQIEEVAISTATENEGMVCVFDVATAVKEWLNDHNVAGQDDDSMYAAMLRRREEEEKKNSHKN
;
A
#
# COMPACT_ATOMS: atom_id res chain seq x y z
N GLU A 1 -3.17 -37.96 -0.93
CA GLU A 1 -2.32 -36.76 -1.04
C GLU A 1 -2.48 -35.96 -2.34
N LYS A 2 -2.78 -36.58 -3.51
CA LYS A 2 -3.02 -35.80 -4.75
C LYS A 2 -4.36 -35.06 -4.78
N ASN A 3 -5.43 -35.61 -4.18
CA ASN A 3 -6.76 -34.97 -4.15
C ASN A 3 -6.80 -33.66 -3.36
N THR A 4 -6.03 -33.54 -2.28
CA THR A 4 -6.05 -32.35 -1.40
C THR A 4 -5.25 -31.18 -1.99
N LYS A 5 -4.24 -31.45 -2.82
CA LYS A 5 -3.45 -30.38 -3.47
C LYS A 5 -4.18 -29.77 -4.67
N MET A 6 -5.01 -30.55 -5.35
CA MET A 6 -5.85 -30.05 -6.45
C MET A 6 -7.01 -29.20 -5.93
N SER A 7 -7.64 -29.58 -4.82
CA SER A 7 -8.74 -28.80 -4.23
C SER A 7 -8.31 -27.43 -3.76
N THR A 8 -7.18 -27.32 -3.03
CA THR A 8 -6.71 -26.03 -2.51
C THR A 8 -6.32 -25.05 -3.61
N ASN A 9 -5.75 -25.52 -4.73
CA ASN A 9 -5.41 -24.63 -5.84
C ASN A 9 -6.64 -24.13 -6.60
N GLU A 10 -7.71 -24.92 -6.68
CA GLU A 10 -9.00 -24.49 -7.26
C GLU A 10 -9.69 -23.47 -6.35
N GLU A 11 -9.70 -23.72 -5.03
CA GLU A 11 -10.21 -22.77 -4.01
C GLU A 11 -9.43 -21.45 -4.06
N ASP A 12 -8.09 -21.49 -4.05
CA ASP A 12 -7.22 -20.32 -4.19
C ASP A 12 -7.52 -19.54 -5.48
N TYR A 13 -7.76 -20.25 -6.59
CA TYR A 13 -8.12 -19.62 -7.86
C TYR A 13 -9.46 -18.88 -7.77
N GLU A 14 -10.50 -19.51 -7.23
CA GLU A 14 -11.82 -18.90 -7.06
C GLU A 14 -11.75 -17.66 -6.16
N GLU A 15 -11.04 -17.75 -5.04
CA GLU A 15 -10.85 -16.62 -4.12
C GLU A 15 -10.13 -15.45 -4.79
N ARG A 16 -9.05 -15.71 -5.54
CA ARG A 16 -8.34 -14.67 -6.30
C ARG A 16 -9.24 -13.99 -7.32
N VAL A 17 -10.05 -14.76 -8.05
CA VAL A 17 -10.96 -14.20 -9.06
C VAL A 17 -11.98 -13.28 -8.40
N MET A 18 -12.61 -13.73 -7.31
CA MET A 18 -13.57 -12.91 -6.55
C MET A 18 -12.92 -11.64 -5.98
N GLU A 19 -11.70 -11.74 -5.45
CA GLU A 19 -10.97 -10.57 -4.96
C GLU A 19 -10.67 -9.58 -6.10
N ILE A 20 -10.17 -10.05 -7.24
CA ILE A 20 -9.87 -9.17 -8.38
C ILE A 20 -11.13 -8.45 -8.87
N GLU A 21 -12.26 -9.15 -8.99
CA GLU A 21 -13.54 -8.53 -9.38
C GLU A 21 -14.00 -7.48 -8.37
N ALA A 22 -13.84 -7.76 -7.06
CA ALA A 22 -14.14 -6.81 -6.01
C ALA A 22 -13.23 -5.58 -6.08
N LEU A 23 -11.93 -5.77 -6.27
CA LEU A 23 -10.95 -4.67 -6.40
C LEU A 23 -11.23 -3.82 -7.64
N GLU A 24 -11.53 -4.43 -8.78
CA GLU A 24 -11.94 -3.72 -10.01
C GLU A 24 -13.17 -2.85 -9.76
N SER A 25 -14.14 -3.34 -8.98
CA SER A 25 -15.34 -2.58 -8.63
C SER A 25 -15.09 -1.48 -7.60
N ILE A 26 -14.19 -1.69 -6.64
CA ILE A 26 -13.93 -0.74 -5.55
C ILE A 26 -13.06 0.43 -6.02
N PHE A 27 -12.01 0.12 -6.76
CA PHE A 27 -11.01 1.10 -7.18
C PHE A 27 -11.30 1.69 -8.57
N GLU A 28 -12.21 1.10 -9.34
CA GLU A 28 -12.65 1.58 -10.66
C GLU A 28 -11.46 2.00 -11.57
N ASN A 29 -11.24 3.31 -11.71
CA ASN A 29 -10.20 3.89 -12.56
C ASN A 29 -8.77 3.77 -11.99
N ASP A 30 -8.66 3.53 -10.68
CA ASP A 30 -7.39 3.38 -9.97
C ASP A 30 -6.85 1.96 -10.01
N PHE A 31 -7.65 0.98 -10.44
CA PHE A 31 -7.21 -0.39 -10.66
C PHE A 31 -6.72 -0.60 -12.10
N ARG A 32 -5.56 -1.26 -12.25
CA ARG A 32 -5.01 -1.64 -13.55
C ARG A 32 -4.51 -3.08 -13.53
N ARG A 33 -5.25 -3.95 -14.20
CA ARG A 33 -4.84 -5.34 -14.40
C ARG A 33 -3.79 -5.47 -15.51
N ARG A 34 -2.66 -6.12 -15.22
CA ARG A 34 -1.69 -6.52 -16.25
C ARG A 34 -1.98 -7.95 -16.72
N ASN A 35 -2.22 -8.86 -15.79
CA ASN A 35 -2.66 -10.22 -16.03
C ASN A 35 -3.38 -10.77 -14.78
N GLU A 36 -3.57 -12.09 -14.66
CA GLU A 36 -4.22 -12.72 -13.50
C GLU A 36 -3.37 -12.73 -12.22
N PHE A 37 -2.06 -12.59 -12.35
CA PHE A 37 -1.09 -12.64 -11.24
C PHE A 37 -0.52 -11.27 -10.87
N VAL A 38 -0.64 -10.29 -11.77
CA VAL A 38 -0.03 -8.97 -11.61
C VAL A 38 -1.04 -7.88 -11.94
N TYR A 39 -1.27 -7.01 -10.96
CA TYR A 39 -2.16 -5.86 -11.07
C TYR A 39 -1.62 -4.70 -10.23
N MET A 40 -2.15 -3.50 -10.48
CA MET A 40 -1.70 -2.27 -9.85
C MET A 40 -2.89 -1.49 -9.32
N ILE A 41 -2.69 -0.85 -8.16
CA ILE A 41 -3.67 0.04 -7.54
C ILE A 41 -3.01 1.39 -7.31
N ASN A 42 -3.62 2.45 -7.84
CA ASN A 42 -3.25 3.81 -7.51
C ASN A 42 -3.92 4.21 -6.20
N ILE A 43 -3.13 4.64 -5.22
CA ILE A 43 -3.61 4.99 -3.90
C ILE A 43 -3.29 6.46 -3.65
N SER A 44 -4.32 7.19 -3.25
CA SER A 44 -4.24 8.59 -2.86
C SER A 44 -5.00 8.82 -1.56
N PRO A 45 -4.57 9.79 -0.73
CA PRO A 45 -5.26 10.12 0.51
C PRO A 45 -6.64 10.72 0.22
N GLU A 46 -7.56 10.47 1.15
CA GLU A 46 -8.89 11.05 1.15
C GLU A 46 -8.86 12.41 1.85
N ALA A 47 -8.42 13.42 1.10
CA ALA A 47 -8.32 14.79 1.56
C ALA A 47 -8.68 15.76 0.43
N ASP A 48 -9.13 16.97 0.78
CA ASP A 48 -9.41 18.05 -0.18
C ASP A 48 -8.21 18.35 -1.10
N LYS A 49 -6.98 18.09 -0.61
CA LYS A 49 -5.75 18.24 -1.36
C LYS A 49 -4.80 17.06 -1.09
N ALA A 50 -4.59 16.24 -2.11
CA ALA A 50 -3.59 15.18 -2.09
C ALA A 50 -2.20 15.73 -2.48
N PHE A 51 -1.28 15.74 -1.53
CA PHE A 51 0.14 16.06 -1.73
C PHE A 51 0.97 14.81 -2.03
N VAL A 52 0.52 13.67 -1.50
CA VAL A 52 1.17 12.36 -1.66
C VAL A 52 0.28 11.41 -2.45
N SER A 53 0.88 10.52 -3.23
CA SER A 53 0.19 9.42 -3.91
C SER A 53 1.18 8.36 -4.34
N LEU A 54 0.73 7.12 -4.54
CA LEU A 54 1.58 6.06 -5.07
C LEU A 54 0.82 5.07 -5.94
N SER A 55 1.58 4.30 -6.71
CA SER A 55 1.10 3.13 -7.46
C SER A 55 1.72 1.87 -6.85
N LEU A 56 0.86 1.03 -6.28
CA LEU A 56 1.25 -0.24 -5.67
C LEU A 56 1.09 -1.35 -6.72
N GLU A 57 2.17 -2.02 -7.08
CA GLU A 57 2.14 -3.27 -7.85
C GLU A 57 1.98 -4.44 -6.90
N ILE A 58 1.01 -5.29 -7.21
CA ILE A 58 0.71 -6.51 -6.49
C ILE A 58 1.01 -7.68 -7.42
N GLU A 59 1.86 -8.59 -6.96
CA GLU A 59 2.19 -9.84 -7.63
C GLU A 59 1.78 -11.00 -6.73
N VAL A 60 0.81 -11.80 -7.19
CA VAL A 60 0.35 -13.03 -6.53
C VAL A 60 0.82 -14.25 -7.33
N ASP A 61 0.77 -15.42 -6.70
CA ASP A 61 1.04 -16.69 -7.37
C ASP A 61 -0.15 -17.66 -7.28
N GLU A 62 0.01 -18.84 -7.87
CA GLU A 62 -1.05 -19.86 -7.91
C GLU A 62 -1.44 -20.40 -6.52
N CYS A 63 -0.62 -20.19 -5.50
CA CYS A 63 -0.82 -20.65 -4.12
C CYS A 63 -1.24 -19.52 -3.16
N TYR A 64 -1.50 -18.32 -3.66
CA TYR A 64 -2.19 -17.28 -2.92
C TYR A 64 -3.71 -17.49 -3.03
N PRO A 65 -4.46 -17.37 -1.92
CA PRO A 65 -4.01 -16.93 -0.60
C PRO A 65 -3.54 -18.00 0.39
N SER A 66 -3.80 -19.29 0.16
CA SER A 66 -3.62 -20.32 1.20
C SER A 66 -2.19 -20.53 1.71
N LYS A 67 -1.16 -20.42 0.86
CA LYS A 67 0.24 -20.74 1.23
C LYS A 67 1.19 -19.58 1.11
N ASN A 68 0.98 -18.72 0.12
CA ASN A 68 1.87 -17.61 -0.18
C ASN A 68 1.10 -16.30 -0.09
N ARG A 69 1.80 -15.25 0.30
CA ARG A 69 1.27 -13.89 0.38
C ARG A 69 1.58 -13.15 -0.93
N PRO A 70 0.82 -12.09 -1.27
CA PRO A 70 1.19 -11.24 -2.39
C PRO A 70 2.53 -10.56 -2.12
N ARG A 71 3.27 -10.29 -3.19
CA ARG A 71 4.44 -9.42 -3.18
C ARG A 71 3.99 -8.01 -3.55
N PHE A 72 4.44 -7.05 -2.75
CA PHE A 72 4.11 -5.64 -2.93
C PHE A 72 5.35 -4.87 -3.36
N LYS A 73 5.15 -3.93 -4.28
CA LYS A 73 6.21 -3.04 -4.73
C LYS A 73 5.64 -1.68 -5.10
N VAL A 74 6.28 -0.61 -4.64
CA VAL A 74 5.91 0.75 -5.07
C VAL A 74 6.59 1.05 -6.41
N LEU A 75 5.80 1.30 -7.46
CA LEU A 75 6.30 1.62 -8.81
C LEU A 75 6.50 3.12 -9.01
N GLU A 76 5.51 3.90 -8.60
CA GLU A 76 5.50 5.34 -8.73
C GLU A 76 5.08 5.94 -7.40
N ALA A 77 5.74 7.02 -7.00
CA ALA A 77 5.42 7.74 -5.79
C ALA A 77 5.60 9.24 -6.04
N LYS A 78 4.65 10.02 -5.56
CA LYS A 78 4.64 11.48 -5.66
C LYS A 78 4.58 12.06 -4.24
N GLY A 79 5.39 13.07 -3.97
CA GLY A 79 5.40 13.73 -2.67
C GLY A 79 5.98 12.87 -1.54
N LEU A 80 6.57 11.71 -1.82
CA LEU A 80 7.10 10.79 -0.81
C LEU A 80 8.61 10.67 -0.93
N ALA A 81 9.29 10.76 0.21
CA ALA A 81 10.71 10.49 0.31
C ALA A 81 11.00 8.98 0.36
N LYS A 82 12.25 8.57 0.07
CA LYS A 82 12.63 7.15 0.00
C LYS A 82 12.38 6.37 1.29
N ASN A 83 12.56 7.00 2.44
CA ASN A 83 12.27 6.40 3.75
C ASN A 83 10.78 6.08 3.90
N HIS A 84 9.88 6.89 3.35
CA HIS A 84 8.44 6.63 3.36
C HIS A 84 8.08 5.41 2.52
N LEU A 85 8.76 5.20 1.39
CA LEU A 85 8.54 4.01 0.56
C LEU A 85 8.83 2.73 1.33
N ASN A 86 9.95 2.69 2.07
CA ASN A 86 10.27 1.54 2.91
C ASN A 86 9.21 1.31 4.00
N GLN A 87 8.71 2.38 4.64
CA GLN A 87 7.66 2.29 5.66
C GLN A 87 6.34 1.78 5.07
N ILE A 88 5.97 2.23 3.88
CA ILE A 88 4.77 1.78 3.17
C ILE A 88 4.90 0.29 2.79
N GLU A 89 6.06 -0.14 2.31
CA GLU A 89 6.32 -1.55 2.02
C GLU A 89 6.25 -2.41 3.29
N GLU A 90 6.77 -1.92 4.42
CA GLU A 90 6.64 -2.58 5.73
C GLU A 90 5.17 -2.68 6.17
N VAL A 91 4.37 -1.62 6.00
CA VAL A 91 2.93 -1.65 6.27
C VAL A 91 2.23 -2.70 5.42
N ALA A 92 2.48 -2.71 4.10
CA ALA A 92 1.89 -3.68 3.19
C ALA A 92 2.25 -5.13 3.54
N ILE A 93 3.51 -5.38 3.88
CA ILE A 93 3.98 -6.71 4.30
C ILE A 93 3.36 -7.10 5.65
N SER A 94 3.26 -6.18 6.61
CA SER A 94 2.66 -6.46 7.93
C SER A 94 1.18 -6.83 7.78
N THR A 95 0.41 -6.04 7.05
CA THR A 95 -1.02 -6.30 6.83
C THR A 95 -1.26 -7.61 6.08
N ALA A 96 -0.46 -7.92 5.05
CA ALA A 96 -0.53 -9.22 4.38
C ALA A 96 -0.06 -10.36 5.29
N THR A 97 0.78 -10.07 6.29
CA THR A 97 1.22 -11.07 7.26
C THR A 97 0.11 -11.45 8.23
N GLU A 98 -0.66 -10.45 8.68
CA GLU A 98 -1.80 -10.62 9.58
C GLU A 98 -2.96 -11.37 8.93
N ASN A 99 -3.11 -11.27 7.61
CA ASN A 99 -4.16 -11.90 6.82
C ASN A 99 -3.67 -13.14 6.06
N GLU A 100 -2.70 -13.89 6.61
CA GLU A 100 -2.23 -15.13 5.97
C GLU A 100 -3.34 -16.17 5.80
N GLY A 101 -3.40 -16.80 4.63
CA GLY A 101 -4.38 -17.83 4.35
C GLY A 101 -5.74 -17.28 3.92
N MET A 102 -5.87 -15.98 3.69
CA MET A 102 -7.04 -15.34 3.11
C MET A 102 -6.65 -14.22 2.15
N VAL A 103 -7.59 -13.84 1.29
CA VAL A 103 -7.42 -12.68 0.41
C VAL A 103 -7.25 -11.40 1.23
N CYS A 104 -6.25 -10.57 0.89
CA CYS A 104 -5.81 -9.47 1.75
C CYS A 104 -5.41 -8.18 1.00
N VAL A 105 -5.54 -8.11 -0.33
CA VAL A 105 -5.08 -6.95 -1.10
C VAL A 105 -5.89 -5.71 -0.77
N PHE A 106 -7.19 -5.87 -0.54
CA PHE A 106 -8.03 -4.76 -0.12
C PHE A 106 -7.59 -4.18 1.23
N ASP A 107 -7.30 -5.04 2.21
CA ASP A 107 -6.82 -4.62 3.52
C ASP A 107 -5.48 -3.90 3.42
N VAL A 108 -4.57 -4.40 2.59
CA VAL A 108 -3.27 -3.75 2.31
C VAL A 108 -3.48 -2.39 1.66
N ALA A 109 -4.31 -2.29 0.63
CA ALA A 109 -4.58 -1.01 -0.03
C ALA A 109 -5.20 0.01 0.94
N THR A 110 -6.06 -0.45 1.85
CA THR A 110 -6.67 0.37 2.91
C THR A 110 -5.63 0.85 3.91
N ALA A 111 -4.78 -0.05 4.44
CA ALA A 111 -3.71 0.31 5.38
C ALA A 111 -2.71 1.29 4.75
N VAL A 112 -2.37 1.12 3.47
CA VAL A 112 -1.53 2.07 2.74
C VAL A 112 -2.23 3.41 2.57
N LYS A 113 -3.53 3.43 2.27
CA LYS A 113 -4.32 4.68 2.16
C LYS A 113 -4.36 5.43 3.50
N GLU A 114 -4.57 4.73 4.61
CA GLU A 114 -4.52 5.31 5.96
C GLU A 114 -3.14 5.91 6.25
N TRP A 115 -2.08 5.18 5.92
CA TRP A 115 -0.72 5.70 6.06
C TRP A 115 -0.52 6.99 5.26
N LEU A 116 -0.99 7.04 4.01
CA LEU A 116 -0.93 8.24 3.18
C LEU A 116 -1.74 9.40 3.75
N ASN A 117 -2.90 9.14 4.38
CA ASN A 117 -3.70 10.18 5.03
C ASN A 117 -2.91 10.84 6.16
N ASP A 118 -2.28 10.04 7.02
CA ASP A 118 -1.48 10.54 8.15
C ASP A 118 -0.22 11.30 7.69
N HIS A 119 0.28 10.99 6.50
CA HIS A 119 1.51 11.57 5.93
C HIS A 119 1.24 12.52 4.76
N ASN A 120 0.00 13.00 4.59
CA ASN A 120 -0.38 13.90 3.49
C ASN A 120 0.12 15.34 3.71
N VAL A 121 1.43 15.54 3.66
CA VAL A 121 2.10 16.82 3.88
C VAL A 121 2.85 17.26 2.62
N ALA A 122 2.72 18.54 2.27
CA ALA A 122 3.40 19.12 1.11
C ALA A 122 4.93 19.16 1.29
N GLY A 123 5.68 18.92 0.21
CA GLY A 123 7.14 19.11 0.17
C GLY A 123 7.94 18.09 0.99
N GLN A 124 7.36 16.92 1.27
CA GLN A 124 8.08 15.83 1.92
C GLN A 124 9.17 15.23 1.02
N ASP A 125 9.02 15.34 -0.29
CA ASP A 125 10.01 14.97 -1.31
C ASP A 125 11.06 16.08 -1.58
N ASP A 126 10.85 17.28 -1.03
CA ASP A 126 11.76 18.41 -1.21
C ASP A 126 12.86 18.43 -0.14
N ASP A 127 14.03 17.89 -0.50
CA ASP A 127 15.29 17.96 0.25
C ASP A 127 15.98 19.34 0.13
N SER A 128 15.31 20.36 -0.43
CA SER A 128 15.91 21.70 -0.53
C SER A 128 16.34 22.24 0.83
N MET A 129 17.48 22.93 0.85
CA MET A 129 18.07 23.50 2.07
C MET A 129 17.10 24.43 2.81
N TYR A 130 16.18 25.05 2.08
CA TYR A 130 15.14 25.92 2.62
C TYR A 130 14.06 25.14 3.39
N ALA A 131 13.58 24.02 2.82
CA ALA A 131 12.65 23.13 3.50
C ALA A 131 13.27 22.54 4.79
N ALA A 132 14.57 22.22 4.78
CA ALA A 132 15.29 21.75 5.95
C ALA A 132 15.39 22.80 7.07
N MET A 133 15.58 24.09 6.74
CA MET A 133 15.61 25.17 7.74
C MET A 133 14.26 25.40 8.40
N LEU A 134 13.16 25.33 7.65
CA LEU A 134 11.80 25.50 8.18
C LEU A 134 11.43 24.39 9.18
N ARG A 135 11.71 23.12 8.87
CA ARG A 135 11.43 21.98 9.76
C ARG A 135 12.16 22.09 11.10
N ARG A 136 13.44 22.49 11.09
CA ARG A 136 14.21 22.73 12.33
C ARG A 136 13.55 23.79 13.22
N ARG A 137 13.06 24.88 12.62
CA ARG A 137 12.44 25.98 13.37
C ARG A 137 11.14 25.53 14.04
N GLU A 138 10.29 24.79 13.33
CA GLU A 138 9.03 24.27 13.88
C GLU A 138 9.26 23.24 15.00
N GLU A 139 10.25 22.36 14.87
CA GLU A 139 10.63 21.41 15.92
C GLU A 139 11.14 22.10 17.18
N GLU A 140 11.94 23.16 17.02
CA GLU A 140 12.43 23.99 18.12
C GLU A 140 11.27 24.68 18.85
N GLU A 141 10.31 25.24 18.11
CA GLU A 141 9.12 25.90 18.67
C GLU A 141 8.21 24.92 19.42
N LYS A 142 7.97 23.72 18.86
CA LYS A 142 7.18 22.66 19.54
C LYS A 142 7.83 22.15 20.82
N LYS A 143 9.17 22.02 20.84
CA LYS A 143 9.91 21.62 22.05
C LYS A 143 9.87 22.72 23.13
N ASN A 144 9.83 23.98 22.72
CA ASN A 144 9.81 25.09 23.66
C ASN A 144 8.40 25.33 24.25
N SER A 145 7.33 25.04 23.51
CA SER A 145 5.95 25.17 24.00
C SER A 145 5.54 24.08 25.00
N HIS A 146 6.15 22.90 24.96
CA HIS A 146 5.89 21.81 25.93
C HIS A 146 6.71 21.90 27.23
N LYS A 147 7.51 22.97 27.40
CA LYS A 147 8.40 23.18 28.54
C LYS A 147 7.95 24.27 29.52
N ASN A 148 6.80 24.92 29.27
CA ASN A 148 6.22 25.94 30.14
C ASN A 148 4.94 25.46 30.82
#